data_AF-A0A6G3ZBP2-F1
#
_entry.id   AF-A0A6G3ZBP2-F1
#
_cell.length_a   1.000
_cell.length_b   1.000
_cell.length_c   1.000
_cell.angle_alpha   90.00
_cell.angle_beta   90.00
_cell.angle_gamma   90.00
#
_symmetry.space_group_name_H-M   'P 1'
#
loop_
_entity.id
_entity.type
_entity.pdbx_description
1 polymer ?
#
loop_
_entity_poly.entity_id
_entity_poly.type
_entity_poly.pdbx_seq_one_letter_code
_entity_poly.pdbx_strand_id
1 'polypeptide(L)'
;MSKKTLGSPEICIAILDGQVDLNHPCFKGADLTLLPSLVRDEIVPNGRMSLHGTHVASVLFGQPGSPVVGITPHCKGLIIPVFSDSGRSPSQLDLARAIEQAVSAGAHIINISGGQLTDEGEAEGWLARSVQLCQDNNVLIVAAAGNDGCDCLHVPAALPAVLAVGAMDSQGQPMEFSNWGEIYPEQGILA
;
A
#
# COMPACT_ATOMS: atom_id res chain seq x y z
N MET A 1 3.24 29.04 13.75
CA MET A 1 2.62 27.70 13.69
C MET A 1 2.42 27.37 12.22
N SER A 2 3.15 26.39 11.68
CA SER A 2 2.94 25.96 10.28
C SER A 2 1.54 25.35 10.16
N LYS A 3 0.70 25.85 9.24
CA LYS A 3 -0.58 25.19 8.93
C LYS A 3 -0.24 23.81 8.36
N LYS A 4 -0.58 22.75 9.09
CA LYS A 4 -0.50 21.38 8.55
C LYS A 4 -1.46 21.30 7.37
N THR A 5 -0.95 20.91 6.19
CA THR A 5 -1.78 20.60 5.03
C THR A 5 -2.56 19.31 5.29
N LEU A 6 -3.74 19.17 4.68
CA LEU A 6 -4.54 17.93 4.68
C LEU A 6 -4.37 17.13 3.37
N GLY A 7 -3.33 17.47 2.60
CA GLY A 7 -3.10 16.95 1.25
C GLY A 7 -3.36 18.01 0.17
N SER A 8 -2.92 17.71 -1.05
CA SER A 8 -3.14 18.52 -2.24
C SER A 8 -3.72 17.63 -3.35
N PRO A 9 -4.72 18.10 -4.12
CA PRO A 9 -5.26 17.35 -5.25
C PRO A 9 -4.25 17.19 -6.42
N GLU A 10 -3.08 17.83 -6.33
CA GLU A 10 -1.96 17.61 -7.23
C GLU A 10 -1.19 16.33 -6.90
N ILE A 11 -1.24 15.86 -5.64
CA ILE A 11 -0.59 14.62 -5.21
C ILE A 11 -1.56 13.47 -5.36
N CYS A 12 -1.08 12.42 -6.02
CA CYS A 12 -1.83 11.19 -6.28
C CYS A 12 -1.16 10.01 -5.59
N ILE A 13 -1.95 9.25 -4.82
CA ILE A 13 -1.50 8.10 -4.05
C ILE A 13 -2.30 6.87 -4.53
N ALA A 14 -1.60 5.85 -5.01
CA ALA A 14 -2.21 4.58 -5.38
C ALA A 14 -2.21 3.61 -4.19
N ILE A 15 -3.32 2.89 -4.02
CA ILE A 15 -3.49 1.81 -3.05
C ILE A 15 -3.59 0.51 -3.83
N LEU A 16 -2.56 -0.32 -3.70
CA LEU A 16 -2.53 -1.68 -4.25
C LEU A 16 -2.86 -2.63 -3.11
N ASP A 17 -4.15 -2.93 -2.95
CA ASP A 17 -4.66 -3.70 -1.82
C ASP A 17 -5.85 -4.60 -2.26
N GLY A 18 -6.74 -4.99 -1.36
CA GLY A 18 -8.04 -5.56 -1.69
C GLY A 18 -8.99 -4.50 -2.25
N GLN A 19 -10.22 -4.93 -2.57
CA GLN A 19 -11.27 -3.99 -2.95
C GLN A 19 -11.61 -3.04 -1.80
N VAL A 20 -12.10 -1.85 -2.14
CA VAL A 20 -12.46 -0.80 -1.20
C VAL A 20 -13.96 -0.54 -1.28
N ASP A 21 -14.65 -0.54 -0.15
CA ASP A 21 -16.02 -0.05 -0.07
C ASP A 21 -16.06 1.48 -0.18
N LEU A 22 -16.12 1.97 -1.42
CA LEU A 22 -16.19 3.40 -1.72
C LEU A 22 -17.51 4.06 -1.26
N ASN A 23 -18.52 3.27 -0.86
CA ASN A 23 -19.76 3.79 -0.30
C ASN A 23 -19.67 4.03 1.22
N HIS A 24 -18.59 3.58 1.86
CA HIS A 24 -18.40 3.79 3.29
C HIS A 24 -18.44 5.29 3.64
N PRO A 25 -19.14 5.73 4.69
CA PRO A 25 -19.34 7.15 5.00
C PRO A 25 -18.05 7.96 5.16
N CYS A 26 -16.92 7.32 5.48
CA CYS A 26 -15.64 8.02 5.60
C CYS A 26 -15.09 8.56 4.28
N PHE A 27 -15.49 8.00 3.13
CA PHE A 27 -15.00 8.45 1.82
C PHE A 27 -15.90 9.50 1.17
N LYS A 28 -16.96 9.95 1.84
CA LYS A 28 -17.88 10.94 1.28
C LYS A 28 -17.17 12.28 1.05
N GLY A 29 -16.84 12.58 -0.21
CA GLY A 29 -16.11 13.78 -0.62
C GLY A 29 -14.63 13.54 -0.94
N ALA A 30 -14.12 12.31 -0.77
CA ALA A 30 -12.79 11.93 -1.21
C ALA A 30 -12.73 11.80 -2.73
N ASP A 31 -11.60 12.19 -3.34
CA ASP A 31 -11.34 12.02 -4.77
C ASP A 31 -10.68 10.66 -5.03
N LEU A 32 -11.51 9.60 -5.07
CA LEU A 32 -11.07 8.22 -5.25
C LEU A 32 -11.53 7.67 -6.59
N THR A 33 -10.59 7.15 -7.37
CA THR A 33 -10.86 6.49 -8.65
C THR A 33 -10.48 5.01 -8.56
N LEU A 34 -11.44 4.12 -8.79
CA LEU A 34 -11.20 2.70 -8.96
C LEU A 34 -10.69 2.43 -10.38
N LEU A 35 -9.51 1.82 -10.49
CA LEU A 35 -8.96 1.41 -11.77
C LEU A 35 -9.30 -0.06 -12.08
N PRO A 36 -9.39 -0.45 -13.37
CA PRO A 36 -9.58 -1.85 -13.73
C PRO A 36 -8.43 -2.71 -13.20
N SER A 37 -8.71 -3.87 -12.62
CA SER A 37 -7.67 -4.78 -12.15
C SER A 37 -7.91 -6.23 -12.54
N LEU A 38 -6.93 -7.08 -12.26
CA LEU A 38 -7.02 -8.53 -12.51
C LEU A 38 -7.90 -9.25 -11.48
N VAL A 39 -8.17 -8.61 -10.34
CA VAL A 39 -9.15 -9.06 -9.36
C VAL A 39 -10.53 -8.73 -9.91
N ARG A 40 -11.25 -9.75 -10.39
CA ARG A 40 -12.58 -9.62 -11.00
C ARG A 40 -13.72 -9.99 -10.07
N ASP A 41 -13.40 -10.41 -8.85
CA ASP A 41 -14.41 -10.78 -7.86
C ASP A 41 -15.23 -9.53 -7.51
N GLU A 42 -16.49 -9.70 -7.11
CA GLU A 42 -17.26 -8.58 -6.55
C GLU A 42 -16.75 -8.24 -5.14
N ILE A 43 -17.05 -7.03 -4.65
CA ILE A 43 -16.85 -6.70 -3.23
C ILE A 43 -17.62 -7.74 -2.41
N VAL A 44 -16.91 -8.55 -1.65
CA VAL A 44 -17.53 -9.54 -0.77
C VAL A 44 -17.86 -8.85 0.56
N PRO A 45 -19.13 -8.78 0.99
CA PRO A 45 -19.47 -8.25 2.29
C PRO A 45 -18.72 -9.02 3.38
N ASN A 46 -17.97 -8.31 4.23
CA ASN A 46 -17.08 -8.89 5.24
C ASN A 46 -15.97 -9.79 4.67
N GLY A 47 -15.64 -9.66 3.38
CA GLY A 47 -14.46 -10.26 2.78
C GLY A 47 -13.20 -9.77 3.47
N ARG A 48 -12.27 -10.67 3.77
CA ARG A 48 -11.05 -10.35 4.51
C ARG A 48 -10.21 -9.28 3.80
N MET A 49 -10.04 -9.40 2.47
CA MET A 49 -9.29 -8.44 1.65
C MET A 49 -10.10 -7.18 1.37
N SER A 50 -11.43 -7.28 1.22
CA SER A 50 -12.29 -6.09 1.12
C SER A 50 -12.23 -5.23 2.41
N LEU A 51 -12.21 -5.87 3.59
CA LEU A 51 -12.02 -5.18 4.87
C LEU A 51 -10.62 -4.58 4.99
N HIS A 52 -9.59 -5.32 4.57
CA HIS A 52 -8.20 -4.86 4.59
C HIS A 52 -8.01 -3.61 3.72
N GLY A 53 -8.43 -3.67 2.45
CA GLY A 53 -8.32 -2.55 1.51
C GLY A 53 -9.10 -1.32 1.97
N THR A 54 -10.33 -1.53 2.47
CA THR A 54 -11.15 -0.44 3.02
C THR A 54 -10.49 0.22 4.22
N HIS A 55 -9.91 -0.58 5.14
CA HIS A 55 -9.20 -0.06 6.30
C HIS A 55 -7.97 0.76 5.88
N VAL A 56 -7.11 0.19 5.03
CA VAL A 56 -5.90 0.86 4.51
C VAL A 56 -6.25 2.17 3.80
N ALA A 57 -7.22 2.16 2.88
CA ALA A 57 -7.65 3.36 2.18
C ALA A 57 -8.21 4.43 3.16
N SER A 58 -8.93 4.02 4.20
CA SER A 58 -9.51 4.96 5.18
C SER A 58 -8.46 5.70 6.01
N VAL A 59 -7.32 5.06 6.31
CA VAL A 59 -6.20 5.69 7.01
C VAL A 59 -5.61 6.86 6.20
N LEU A 60 -5.67 6.80 4.87
CA LEU A 60 -5.19 7.90 4.02
C LEU A 60 -6.29 8.90 3.68
N PHE A 61 -7.47 8.43 3.27
CA PHE A 61 -8.47 9.28 2.58
C PHE A 61 -9.75 9.55 3.38
N GLY A 62 -9.85 9.05 4.61
CA GLY A 62 -11.01 9.31 5.47
C GLY A 62 -11.24 10.82 5.67
N GLN A 63 -12.43 11.30 5.34
CA GLN A 63 -12.72 12.73 5.29
C GLN A 63 -12.87 13.35 6.68
N PRO A 64 -12.49 14.63 6.88
CA PRO A 64 -12.71 15.35 8.13
C PRO A 64 -14.20 15.35 8.53
N GLY A 65 -14.48 15.06 9.80
CA GLY A 65 -15.85 14.99 10.32
C GLY A 65 -16.59 13.68 10.00
N SER A 66 -15.92 12.72 9.38
CA SER A 66 -16.43 11.36 9.18
C SER A 66 -15.99 10.41 10.32
N PRO A 67 -16.46 9.14 10.35
CA PRO A 67 -16.05 8.17 11.38
C PRO A 67 -14.55 7.86 11.42
N VAL A 68 -13.82 8.09 10.32
CA VAL A 68 -12.36 7.90 10.22
C VAL A 68 -11.74 9.13 9.58
N VAL A 69 -10.79 9.78 10.25
CA VAL A 69 -10.06 10.92 9.70
C VAL A 69 -8.70 10.44 9.21
N GLY A 70 -8.52 10.48 7.89
CA GLY A 70 -7.30 10.07 7.23
C GLY A 70 -6.19 11.11 7.31
N ILE A 71 -4.97 10.68 6.95
CA ILE A 71 -3.77 11.52 6.98
C ILE A 71 -3.75 12.53 5.83
N THR A 72 -4.24 12.13 4.65
CA THR A 72 -4.20 12.93 3.41
C THR A 72 -5.57 12.99 2.70
N PRO A 73 -6.64 13.45 3.37
CA PRO A 73 -8.00 13.39 2.83
C PRO A 73 -8.20 14.22 1.55
N HIS A 74 -7.33 15.18 1.25
CA HIS A 74 -7.44 16.04 0.06
C HIS A 74 -6.53 15.63 -1.10
N CYS A 75 -5.79 14.52 -0.97
CA CYS A 75 -5.03 13.95 -2.09
C CYS A 75 -5.94 13.14 -3.01
N LYS A 76 -5.52 12.94 -4.25
CA LYS A 76 -6.15 11.98 -5.18
C LYS A 76 -5.79 10.56 -4.79
N GLY A 77 -6.77 9.67 -4.76
CA GLY A 77 -6.56 8.24 -4.53
C GLY A 77 -6.86 7.40 -5.77
N LEU A 78 -5.93 6.51 -6.13
CA LEU A 78 -6.17 5.46 -7.12
C LEU A 78 -6.30 4.13 -6.39
N ILE A 79 -7.43 3.46 -6.54
CA ILE A 79 -7.66 2.14 -5.94
C ILE A 79 -7.40 1.09 -7.02
N ILE A 80 -6.42 0.20 -6.77
CA ILE A 80 -6.03 -0.87 -7.70
C ILE A 80 -6.06 -2.20 -6.94
N PRO A 81 -7.17 -2.95 -6.99
CA PRO A 81 -7.27 -4.21 -6.26
C PRO A 81 -6.31 -5.27 -6.80
N VAL A 82 -5.42 -5.78 -5.96
CA VAL A 82 -4.48 -6.88 -6.22
C VAL A 82 -4.72 -8.10 -5.33
N PHE A 83 -5.26 -7.92 -4.13
CA PHE A 83 -5.62 -9.03 -3.24
C PHE A 83 -7.11 -9.39 -3.39
N SER A 84 -7.43 -10.67 -3.53
CA SER A 84 -8.81 -11.14 -3.72
C SER A 84 -9.38 -11.85 -2.49
N ASP A 85 -10.69 -11.75 -2.29
CA ASP A 85 -11.41 -12.48 -1.24
C ASP A 85 -11.58 -13.98 -1.57
N SER A 86 -11.30 -14.39 -2.81
CA SER A 86 -11.30 -15.81 -3.24
C SER A 86 -10.16 -16.65 -2.65
N GLY A 87 -9.25 -16.04 -1.87
CA GLY A 87 -8.14 -16.74 -1.22
C GLY A 87 -6.93 -16.99 -2.13
N ARG A 88 -6.93 -16.45 -3.35
CA ARG A 88 -5.77 -16.45 -4.24
C ARG A 88 -4.84 -15.30 -3.84
N SER A 89 -3.62 -15.63 -3.41
CA SER A 89 -2.56 -14.63 -3.30
C SER A 89 -2.17 -14.12 -4.69
N PRO A 90 -1.94 -12.80 -4.86
CA PRO A 90 -1.40 -12.28 -6.10
C PRO A 90 -0.01 -12.85 -6.35
N SER A 91 0.29 -13.13 -7.62
CA SER A 91 1.67 -13.38 -8.04
C SER A 91 2.46 -12.08 -8.05
N GLN A 92 3.80 -12.13 -8.03
CA GLN A 92 4.59 -10.91 -8.19
C GLN A 92 4.36 -10.26 -9.58
N LEU A 93 3.91 -11.04 -10.58
CA LEU A 93 3.51 -10.52 -11.89
C LEU A 93 2.22 -9.70 -11.82
N ASP A 94 1.25 -10.14 -11.03
CA ASP A 94 0.02 -9.38 -10.79
C ASP A 94 0.35 -8.05 -10.10
N LEU A 95 1.25 -8.08 -9.10
CA LEU A 95 1.72 -6.87 -8.42
C LEU A 95 2.52 -5.95 -9.36
N ALA A 96 3.42 -6.49 -10.17
CA ALA A 96 4.19 -5.71 -11.14
C ALA A 96 3.29 -4.95 -12.13
N ARG A 97 2.25 -5.62 -12.66
CA ARG A 97 1.26 -4.98 -13.55
C ARG A 97 0.50 -3.86 -12.86
N ALA A 98 0.11 -4.06 -11.60
CA ALA A 98 -0.59 -3.03 -10.83
C ALA A 98 0.31 -1.82 -10.54
N ILE A 99 1.61 -2.04 -10.29
CA ILE A 99 2.61 -0.97 -10.13
C ILE A 99 2.73 -0.16 -11.44
N GLU A 100 2.93 -0.84 -12.58
CA GLU A 100 3.01 -0.19 -13.89
C GLU A 100 1.73 0.62 -14.22
N GLN A 101 0.57 0.08 -13.86
CA GLN A 101 -0.72 0.75 -14.01
C GLN A 101 -0.82 2.00 -13.12
N ALA A 102 -0.37 1.95 -11.87
CA ALA A 102 -0.34 3.11 -10.97
C ALA A 102 0.56 4.22 -11.51
N VAL A 103 1.77 3.88 -11.98
CA VAL A 103 2.69 4.83 -12.61
C VAL A 103 2.05 5.46 -13.85
N SER A 104 1.46 4.65 -14.73
CA SER A 104 0.79 5.12 -15.95
C SER A 104 -0.39 6.03 -15.66
N ALA A 105 -1.05 5.86 -14.51
CA ALA A 105 -2.17 6.66 -14.05
C ALA A 105 -1.72 7.94 -13.29
N GLY A 106 -0.42 8.19 -13.16
CA GLY A 106 0.13 9.39 -12.54
C GLY A 106 0.26 9.33 -11.02
N ALA A 107 0.39 8.12 -10.44
CA ALA A 107 0.68 7.98 -9.02
C ALA A 107 2.05 8.61 -8.69
N HIS A 108 2.11 9.36 -7.60
CA HIS A 108 3.35 9.89 -7.01
C HIS A 108 3.86 8.96 -5.89
N ILE A 109 2.92 8.30 -5.21
CA ILE A 109 3.18 7.33 -4.15
C ILE A 109 2.35 6.08 -4.43
N ILE A 110 2.92 4.91 -4.20
CA ILE A 110 2.25 3.61 -4.29
C ILE A 110 2.35 2.94 -2.92
N ASN A 111 1.22 2.75 -2.25
CA ASN A 111 1.13 2.01 -1.00
C ASN A 111 0.78 0.54 -1.29
N ILE A 112 1.62 -0.37 -0.77
CA ILE A 112 1.44 -1.81 -0.87
C ILE A 112 1.46 -2.38 0.55
N SER A 113 0.28 -2.50 1.17
CA SER A 113 0.14 -3.06 2.53
C SER A 113 0.13 -4.59 2.48
N GLY A 114 1.17 -5.17 1.88
CA GLY A 114 1.34 -6.60 1.72
C GLY A 114 2.66 -6.93 1.04
N GLY A 115 2.92 -8.21 0.90
CA GLY A 115 4.13 -8.70 0.27
C GLY A 115 4.18 -10.22 0.27
N GLN A 116 5.28 -10.75 -0.24
CA GLN A 116 5.57 -12.18 -0.27
C GLN A 116 6.87 -12.43 0.49
N LEU A 117 6.84 -13.37 1.44
CA LEU A 117 8.01 -13.87 2.15
C LEU A 117 8.98 -14.53 1.16
N THR A 118 10.27 -14.23 1.31
CA THR A 118 11.37 -14.70 0.46
C THR A 118 12.55 -15.11 1.33
N ASP A 119 13.46 -15.92 0.77
CA ASP A 119 14.59 -16.44 1.55
C ASP A 119 15.64 -15.33 1.79
N GLU A 120 15.92 -14.52 0.77
CA GLU A 120 16.99 -13.49 0.78
C GLU A 120 16.50 -12.12 0.26
N GLY A 121 15.19 -11.89 0.14
CA GLY A 121 14.64 -10.65 -0.42
C GLY A 121 14.60 -10.63 -1.96
N GLU A 122 14.72 -11.80 -2.59
CA GLU A 122 14.74 -11.95 -4.04
C GLU A 122 13.35 -11.76 -4.68
N ALA A 123 13.30 -10.96 -5.75
CA ALA A 123 12.09 -10.80 -6.55
C ALA A 123 12.26 -11.39 -7.95
N GLU A 124 11.14 -11.84 -8.50
CA GLU A 124 11.02 -12.18 -9.90
C GLU A 124 11.29 -10.94 -10.76
N GLY A 125 11.91 -11.15 -11.93
CA GLY A 125 12.45 -10.04 -12.72
C GLY A 125 11.41 -9.00 -13.19
N TRP A 126 10.12 -9.34 -13.25
CA TRP A 126 9.06 -8.37 -13.56
C TRP A 126 8.78 -7.42 -12.39
N LEU A 127 8.77 -7.91 -11.15
CA LEU A 127 8.58 -7.06 -9.98
C LEU A 127 9.79 -6.15 -9.77
N ALA A 128 11.01 -6.68 -9.92
CA ALA A 128 12.21 -5.85 -9.86
C ALA A 128 12.20 -4.73 -10.92
N ARG A 129 11.77 -5.04 -12.16
CA ARG A 129 11.65 -4.03 -13.23
C ARG A 129 10.56 -2.99 -12.97
N SER A 130 9.43 -3.36 -12.39
CA SER A 130 8.37 -2.39 -12.07
C SER A 130 8.77 -1.46 -10.91
N VAL A 131 9.56 -1.94 -9.94
CA VAL A 131 10.19 -1.09 -8.92
C VAL A 131 11.19 -0.12 -9.56
N GLN A 132 12.04 -0.60 -10.48
CA GLN A 132 12.96 0.27 -11.23
C GLN A 132 12.20 1.34 -12.03
N LEU A 133 11.09 0.98 -12.67
CA LEU A 133 10.22 1.94 -13.38
C LEU A 133 9.75 3.05 -12.45
N CYS A 134 9.36 2.73 -11.21
CA CYS A 134 8.98 3.74 -10.22
C CYS A 134 10.15 4.67 -9.88
N GLN A 135 11.34 4.12 -9.65
CA GLN A 135 12.54 4.91 -9.38
C GLN A 135 12.84 5.87 -10.55
N ASP A 136 12.79 5.39 -11.79
CA ASP A 136 13.06 6.17 -13.00
C ASP A 136 12.02 7.29 -13.23
N ASN A 137 10.80 7.10 -12.73
CA ASN A 137 9.71 8.08 -12.83
C ASN A 137 9.50 8.90 -11.55
N ASN A 138 10.41 8.80 -10.57
CA ASN A 138 10.31 9.49 -9.28
C ASN A 138 8.98 9.20 -8.53
N VAL A 139 8.56 7.94 -8.54
CA VAL A 139 7.39 7.42 -7.83
C VAL A 139 7.87 6.65 -6.61
N LEU A 140 7.43 7.04 -5.41
CA LEU A 140 7.81 6.36 -4.18
C LEU A 140 6.91 5.14 -3.94
N ILE A 141 7.52 3.97 -3.75
CA ILE A 141 6.81 2.79 -3.26
C ILE A 141 6.99 2.72 -1.74
N VAL A 142 5.89 2.53 -1.03
CA VAL A 142 5.86 2.26 0.42
C VAL A 142 5.23 0.88 0.62
N ALA A 143 5.96 -0.04 1.25
CA ALA A 143 5.54 -1.43 1.41
C ALA A 143 5.72 -1.96 2.83
N ALA A 144 4.82 -2.83 3.26
CA ALA A 144 4.88 -3.44 4.59
C ALA A 144 6.04 -4.44 4.70
N ALA A 145 6.78 -4.40 5.80
CA ALA A 145 7.90 -5.31 6.09
C ALA A 145 7.46 -6.78 6.29
N GLY A 146 6.19 -7.00 6.67
CA GLY A 146 5.60 -8.30 7.00
C GLY A 146 5.37 -8.48 8.50
N ASN A 147 4.59 -9.50 8.86
CA ASN A 147 4.02 -9.68 10.20
C ASN A 147 4.34 -11.07 10.80
N ASP A 148 5.47 -11.66 10.42
CA ASP A 148 5.91 -13.01 10.77
C ASP A 148 6.74 -13.03 12.06
N GLY A 149 7.22 -11.87 12.52
CA GLY A 149 8.00 -11.73 13.75
C GLY A 149 9.37 -12.41 13.66
N CYS A 150 10.03 -12.33 12.51
CA CYS A 150 11.32 -12.95 12.25
C CYS A 150 12.35 -12.01 11.60
N ASP A 151 13.60 -12.47 11.60
CA ASP A 151 14.68 -12.00 10.73
C ASP A 151 14.42 -12.53 9.31
N CYS A 152 13.57 -11.83 8.58
CA CYS A 152 13.00 -12.30 7.32
C CYS A 152 12.51 -11.14 6.45
N LEU A 153 12.54 -11.36 5.13
CA LEU A 153 12.35 -10.32 4.14
C LEU A 153 11.13 -10.59 3.27
N HIS A 154 10.33 -9.54 3.06
CA HIS A 154 9.20 -9.55 2.14
C HIS A 154 9.50 -8.71 0.92
N VAL A 155 9.14 -9.20 -0.27
CA VAL A 155 9.09 -8.36 -1.48
C VAL A 155 7.68 -7.80 -1.69
N PRO A 156 7.53 -6.52 -2.08
CA PRO A 156 8.58 -5.64 -2.57
C PRO A 156 9.35 -4.84 -1.50
N ALA A 157 9.02 -4.94 -0.20
CA ALA A 157 9.65 -4.11 0.84
C ALA A 157 11.19 -4.24 0.92
N ALA A 158 11.73 -5.42 0.64
CA ALA A 158 13.17 -5.67 0.60
C ALA A 158 13.87 -5.18 -0.68
N LEU A 159 13.12 -4.73 -1.69
CA LEU A 159 13.71 -4.29 -2.96
C LEU A 159 14.32 -2.88 -2.83
N PRO A 160 15.43 -2.60 -3.55
CA PRO A 160 16.02 -1.26 -3.57
C PRO A 160 15.02 -0.18 -3.99
N ALA A 161 15.14 1.01 -3.40
CA ALA A 161 14.28 2.18 -3.65
C ALA A 161 12.81 2.03 -3.19
N VAL A 162 12.49 0.97 -2.43
CA VAL A 162 11.22 0.83 -1.71
C VAL A 162 11.41 1.28 -0.26
N LEU A 163 10.47 2.10 0.25
CA LEU A 163 10.41 2.42 1.67
C LEU A 163 9.69 1.29 2.41
N ALA A 164 10.44 0.50 3.18
CA ALA A 164 9.89 -0.54 4.03
C ALA A 164 9.26 0.07 5.30
N VAL A 165 8.11 -0.44 5.73
CA VAL A 165 7.43 0.02 6.95
C VAL A 165 7.15 -1.16 7.87
N GLY A 166 7.78 -1.14 9.05
CA GLY A 166 7.47 -2.02 10.18
C GLY A 166 6.53 -1.35 11.18
N ALA A 167 5.99 -2.14 12.10
CA ALA A 167 4.99 -1.68 13.07
C ALA A 167 5.62 -1.36 14.42
N MET A 168 5.18 -0.27 15.06
CA MET A 168 5.50 0.04 16.45
C MET A 168 4.26 0.30 17.31
N ASP A 169 4.41 0.18 18.62
CA ASP A 169 3.37 0.56 19.58
C ASP A 169 3.34 2.08 19.84
N SER A 170 2.41 2.51 20.69
CA SER A 170 2.25 3.94 21.05
C SER A 170 3.43 4.53 21.84
N GLN A 171 4.36 3.69 22.28
CA GLN A 171 5.57 4.02 23.02
C GLN A 171 6.79 4.06 22.07
N GLY A 172 6.58 3.80 20.77
CA GLY A 172 7.61 3.75 19.76
C GLY A 172 8.47 2.48 19.83
N GLN A 173 7.98 1.42 20.50
CA GLN A 173 8.67 0.14 20.54
C GLN A 173 8.21 -0.74 19.36
N PRO A 174 9.13 -1.45 18.68
CA PRO A 174 8.75 -2.37 17.61
C PRO A 174 7.76 -3.43 18.12
N MET A 175 6.73 -3.72 17.33
CA MET A 175 5.78 -4.80 17.63
C MET A 175 6.46 -6.17 17.43
N GLU A 176 6.16 -7.14 18.30
CA GLU A 176 6.77 -8.49 18.25
C GLU A 176 6.57 -9.20 16.90
N PHE A 177 5.46 -8.94 16.21
CA PHE A 177 5.16 -9.53 14.91
C PHE A 177 5.83 -8.80 13.75
N SER A 178 6.38 -7.58 13.94
CA SER A 178 6.96 -6.83 12.83
C SER A 178 8.23 -7.50 12.36
N ASN A 179 8.34 -7.86 11.08
CA ASN A 179 9.58 -8.42 10.53
C ASN A 179 10.73 -7.42 10.61
N TRP A 180 11.95 -7.95 10.77
CA TRP A 180 13.20 -7.22 10.67
C TRP A 180 14.15 -7.95 9.72
N GLY A 181 15.22 -7.29 9.30
CA GLY A 181 16.24 -7.88 8.43
C GLY A 181 17.32 -6.87 8.10
N GLU A 182 18.50 -7.32 7.67
CA GLU A 182 19.69 -6.48 7.45
C GLU A 182 19.44 -5.29 6.51
N ILE A 183 18.49 -5.44 5.57
CA ILE A 183 18.14 -4.40 4.58
C ILE A 183 17.27 -3.27 5.19
N TYR A 184 16.36 -3.57 6.12
CA TYR A 184 15.36 -2.60 6.58
C TYR A 184 15.92 -1.39 7.36
N PRO A 185 17.04 -1.47 8.11
CA PRO A 185 17.66 -0.29 8.71
C PRO A 185 18.11 0.80 7.72
N GLU A 186 18.43 0.43 6.47
CA GLU A 186 18.92 1.37 5.46
C GLU A 186 17.80 2.02 4.63
N GLN A 187 16.68 1.31 4.45
CA GLN A 187 15.57 1.74 3.58
C GLN A 187 14.19 1.61 4.21
N GLY A 188 14.11 1.55 5.55
CA GLY A 188 12.87 1.35 6.28
C GLY A 188 12.68 2.24 7.50
N ILE A 189 11.43 2.29 7.96
CA ILE A 189 11.01 3.01 9.17
C ILE A 189 10.06 2.15 10.00
N LEU A 190 9.90 2.51 11.27
CA LEU A 190 8.80 2.05 12.12
C LEU A 190 7.70 3.12 12.17
N ALA A 191 6.44 2.69 12.06
CA ALA A 191 5.28 3.57 12.07
C ALA A 191 4.10 2.97 12.87
#